data_AF-A0A7K2ZL32-F1
#
_entry.id   AF-A0A7K2ZL32-F1
#
_cell.length_a   1.000
_cell.length_b   1.000
_cell.length_c   1.000
_cell.angle_alpha   90.00
_cell.angle_beta   90.00
_cell.angle_gamma   90.00
#
_symmetry.space_group_name_H-M   'P 1'
#
loop_
_entity.id
_entity.type
_entity.pdbx_description
1 polymer ?
#
loop_
_entity_poly.entity_id
_entity_poly.type
_entity_poly.pdbx_seq_one_letter_code
_entity_poly.pdbx_strand_id
1 'polypeptide(L)'
;MLLAELAQVSLEVAATSARSRKVALLATLFRDAGPEDVPVVIPYLAGRLPQGRIGVGWRSLGDPVEPAAGPTLTVTGVDAELTALAAISGTGSQALRRDRLRALFAAA
;
A
#
# COMPACT_ATOMS: atom_id res chain seq x y z
N MET A 1 -6.59 4.31 -8.68
CA MET A 1 -7.35 4.83 -7.51
C MET A 1 -6.40 5.26 -6.40
N LEU A 2 -6.86 6.06 -5.42
CA LEU A 2 -6.01 6.48 -4.30
C LEU A 2 -5.79 5.35 -3.31
N LEU A 3 -4.60 5.26 -2.73
CA LEU A 3 -4.30 4.30 -1.66
C LEU A 3 -5.20 4.54 -0.44
N ALA A 4 -5.51 5.81 -0.14
CA ALA A 4 -6.38 6.19 0.98
C ALA A 4 -7.80 5.59 0.86
N GLU A 5 -8.36 5.52 -0.36
CA GLU A 5 -9.68 4.92 -0.61
C GLU A 5 -9.66 3.42 -0.31
N LEU A 6 -8.61 2.72 -0.78
CA LEU A 6 -8.41 1.30 -0.50
C LEU A 6 -8.24 1.03 1.01
N ALA A 7 -7.43 1.85 1.69
CA ALA A 7 -7.20 1.74 3.12
C ALA A 7 -8.49 1.95 3.92
N GLN A 8 -9.31 2.93 3.53
CA GLN A 8 -10.60 3.20 4.16
C GLN A 8 -11.56 2.01 4.01
N VAL A 9 -11.71 1.45 2.81
CA VAL A 9 -12.56 0.26 2.60
C VAL A 9 -12.05 -0.94 3.41
N SER A 10 -10.73 -1.13 3.49
CA SER A 10 -10.12 -2.18 4.31
C SER A 10 -10.51 -2.06 5.79
N LEU A 11 -10.43 -0.84 6.35
CA LEU A 11 -10.84 -0.55 7.73
C LEU A 11 -12.34 -0.82 7.95
N GLU A 12 -13.19 -0.39 7.02
CA GLU A 12 -14.64 -0.64 7.11
C GLU A 12 -15.00 -2.12 7.04
N VAL A 13 -14.33 -2.88 6.17
CA VAL A 13 -14.49 -4.34 6.08
C VAL A 13 -14.06 -5.03 7.37
N ALA A 14 -12.96 -4.58 7.98
CA ALA A 14 -12.47 -5.09 9.25
C ALA A 14 -13.45 -4.81 10.41
N ALA A 15 -14.01 -3.59 10.47
CA ALA A 15 -14.96 -3.17 11.50
C ALA A 15 -16.36 -3.80 11.35
N THR A 16 -16.73 -4.21 10.14
CA THR A 16 -18.04 -4.80 9.85
C THR A 16 -18.12 -6.26 10.30
N SER A 17 -19.21 -6.68 10.94
CA SER A 17 -19.47 -8.11 11.26
C SER A 17 -20.34 -8.82 10.21
N ALA A 18 -21.28 -8.11 9.60
CA ALA A 18 -22.20 -8.66 8.61
C ALA A 18 -21.48 -9.00 7.28
N ARG A 19 -21.47 -10.29 6.93
CA ARG A 19 -20.83 -10.77 5.68
C ARG A 19 -21.40 -10.11 4.43
N SER A 20 -22.72 -9.92 4.34
CA SER A 20 -23.38 -9.25 3.21
C SER A 20 -22.90 -7.82 3.03
N ARG A 21 -22.68 -7.09 4.13
CA ARG A 21 -22.15 -5.73 4.10
C ARG A 21 -20.69 -5.71 3.64
N LYS A 22 -19.84 -6.64 4.11
CA LYS A 22 -18.47 -6.78 3.59
C LYS A 22 -18.46 -7.03 2.09
N VAL A 23 -19.33 -7.91 1.59
CA VAL A 23 -19.47 -8.18 0.15
C VAL A 23 -19.87 -6.92 -0.61
N ALA A 24 -20.83 -6.14 -0.09
CA ALA A 24 -21.25 -4.89 -0.73
C ALA A 24 -20.13 -3.83 -0.79
N LEU A 25 -19.33 -3.70 0.28
CA LEU A 25 -18.17 -2.80 0.32
C LEU A 25 -17.13 -3.20 -0.73
N LEU A 26 -16.72 -4.48 -0.73
CA LEU A 26 -15.74 -5.00 -1.69
C LEU A 26 -16.24 -4.91 -3.13
N ALA A 27 -17.50 -5.24 -3.38
CA ALA A 27 -18.09 -5.16 -4.71
C ALA A 27 -18.12 -3.72 -5.24
N THR A 28 -18.31 -2.74 -4.37
CA THR A 28 -18.26 -1.31 -4.74
C THR A 28 -16.84 -0.91 -5.11
N LEU A 29 -15.88 -1.18 -4.22
CA LEU A 29 -14.46 -0.93 -4.50
C LEU A 29 -13.99 -1.56 -5.82
N PHE A 30 -14.37 -2.81 -6.10
CA PHE A 30 -13.97 -3.50 -7.33
C PHE A 30 -14.64 -2.96 -8.60
N ARG A 31 -15.80 -2.30 -8.50
CA ARG A 31 -16.39 -1.59 -9.65
C ARG A 31 -15.69 -0.28 -9.93
N ASP A 32 -15.19 0.38 -8.90
CA ASP A 32 -14.53 1.69 -8.99
C ASP A 32 -13.04 1.57 -9.34
N ALA A 33 -12.42 0.42 -9.08
CA ALA A 33 -11.03 0.14 -9.44
C ALA A 33 -10.86 0.03 -10.97
N GLY A 34 -9.93 0.83 -11.51
CA GLY A 34 -9.55 0.76 -12.93
C GLY A 34 -8.82 -0.55 -13.27
N PRO A 35 -8.75 -0.94 -14.56
CA PRO A 35 -8.07 -2.16 -15.00
C PRO A 35 -6.60 -2.23 -14.57
N GLU A 36 -5.95 -1.08 -14.40
CA GLU A 36 -4.58 -0.95 -13.90
C GLU A 36 -4.43 -1.17 -12.39
N ASP A 37 -5.49 -0.90 -11.60
CA ASP A 37 -5.46 -1.04 -10.15
C ASP A 37 -5.80 -2.47 -9.70
N VAL A 38 -6.68 -3.15 -10.43
CA VAL A 38 -7.23 -4.48 -10.07
C VAL A 38 -6.14 -5.51 -9.73
N PRO A 39 -5.04 -5.65 -10.50
CA PRO A 39 -3.98 -6.60 -10.19
C PRO A 39 -3.30 -6.37 -8.83
N VAL A 40 -3.38 -5.15 -8.29
CA VAL A 40 -2.72 -4.73 -7.03
C VAL A 40 -3.71 -4.68 -5.87
N VAL A 41 -4.91 -4.14 -6.09
CA VAL A 41 -5.95 -3.98 -5.06
C VAL A 41 -6.30 -5.31 -4.40
N ILE A 42 -6.47 -6.38 -5.17
CA ILE A 42 -6.86 -7.70 -4.65
C ILE A 42 -5.77 -8.29 -3.74
N PRO A 43 -4.48 -8.39 -4.16
CA PRO A 43 -3.40 -8.79 -3.27
C PRO A 43 -3.31 -7.95 -2.00
N TYR A 44 -3.43 -6.63 -2.08
CA TYR A 44 -3.31 -5.74 -0.92
C TYR A 44 -4.41 -6.03 0.12
N LEU A 45 -5.66 -6.19 -0.32
CA LEU A 45 -6.76 -6.58 0.57
C LEU A 45 -6.57 -7.98 1.17
N ALA A 46 -5.87 -8.87 0.47
CA ALA A 46 -5.49 -10.19 0.98
C ALA A 46 -4.25 -10.16 1.89
N GLY A 47 -3.72 -8.97 2.23
CA GLY A 47 -2.52 -8.81 3.05
C GLY A 47 -1.24 -9.28 2.36
N ARG A 48 -1.21 -9.25 1.02
CA ARG A 48 -0.08 -9.70 0.21
C ARG A 48 0.47 -8.59 -0.67
N LEU A 49 1.79 -8.49 -0.70
CA LEU A 49 2.51 -7.68 -1.68
C LEU A 49 2.80 -8.54 -2.92
N PRO A 50 2.48 -8.08 -4.14
CA PRO A 50 2.83 -8.79 -5.38
C PRO A 50 4.32 -9.13 -5.49
N GLN A 51 5.19 -8.28 -4.92
CA GLN A 51 6.64 -8.42 -4.92
C GLN A 51 7.16 -9.46 -3.90
N GLY A 52 6.32 -9.91 -2.97
CA GLY A 52 6.73 -10.74 -1.85
C GLY A 52 7.65 -9.98 -0.88
N ARG A 53 8.88 -10.47 -0.67
CA ARG A 53 9.83 -9.87 0.28
C ARG A 53 10.54 -8.69 -0.36
N ILE A 54 10.34 -7.49 0.19
CA ILE A 54 10.96 -6.24 -0.31
C ILE A 54 12.21 -5.79 0.48
N GLY A 55 12.64 -6.58 1.48
CA GLY A 55 13.82 -6.27 2.29
C GLY A 55 13.63 -5.12 3.30
N VAL A 56 12.37 -4.76 3.60
CA VAL A 56 12.02 -3.79 4.65
C VAL A 56 11.67 -4.56 5.93
N GLY A 57 12.39 -4.29 7.01
CA GLY A 57 12.11 -4.85 8.33
C GLY A 57 11.34 -3.87 9.21
N TRP A 58 10.70 -4.37 10.27
CA TRP A 58 9.88 -3.56 11.19
C TRP A 58 10.62 -2.34 11.76
N ARG A 59 11.93 -2.44 12.00
CA ARG A 59 12.75 -1.34 12.51
C ARG A 59 12.81 -0.14 11.57
N SER A 60 12.67 -0.36 10.26
CA SER A 60 12.68 0.72 9.27
C SER A 60 11.41 1.58 9.30
N LEU A 61 10.37 1.14 10.02
CA LEU A 61 9.09 1.84 10.17
C LEU A 61 8.98 2.60 11.50
N GLY A 62 10.03 2.60 12.33
CA GLY A 62 9.99 3.18 13.67
C GLY A 62 10.22 4.68 13.74
N ASP A 63 10.78 5.28 12.69
CA ASP A 63 11.06 6.71 12.64
C ASP A 63 9.80 7.46 12.14
N PRO A 64 9.30 8.45 12.90
CA PRO A 64 8.17 9.27 12.45
C PRO A 64 8.58 10.10 11.22
N VAL A 65 7.63 10.24 10.28
CA VAL A 65 7.78 11.04 9.07
C VAL A 65 6.55 11.95 8.97
N GLU A 66 6.78 13.23 8.68
CA GLU A 66 5.71 14.19 8.46
C GLU A 66 4.99 13.85 7.12
N PRO A 67 3.68 13.57 7.14
CA PRO A 67 2.93 13.17 5.94
C PRO A 67 2.59 14.35 5.05
N ALA A 68 2.01 14.07 3.88
CA ALA A 68 1.46 15.10 3.00
C ALA A 68 0.19 15.70 3.62
N ALA A 69 -0.15 16.93 3.21
CA ALA A 69 -1.36 17.61 3.70
C ALA A 69 -2.68 16.96 3.23
N GLY A 70 -2.61 16.03 2.29
CA GLY A 70 -3.75 15.30 1.75
C GLY A 70 -3.30 14.08 0.96
N PRO A 71 -4.24 13.18 0.60
CA PRO A 71 -3.90 11.92 -0.05
C PRO A 71 -3.38 12.17 -1.47
N THR A 72 -2.14 11.77 -1.72
CA THR A 72 -1.52 11.87 -3.06
C THR A 72 -1.13 10.52 -3.65
N LEU A 73 -0.94 9.51 -2.81
CA LEU A 73 -0.49 8.19 -3.23
C LEU A 73 -1.59 7.42 -3.95
N THR A 74 -1.28 6.92 -5.14
CA THR A 74 -2.11 5.95 -5.86
C THR A 74 -1.70 4.52 -5.52
N VAL A 75 -2.63 3.57 -5.67
CA VAL A 75 -2.33 2.14 -5.46
C VAL A 75 -1.20 1.66 -6.37
N THR A 76 -1.26 2.00 -7.66
CA THR A 76 -0.23 1.63 -8.64
C THR A 76 1.11 2.34 -8.41
N GLY A 77 1.09 3.60 -7.97
CA GLY A 77 2.30 4.34 -7.63
C GLY A 77 3.04 3.74 -6.44
N VAL A 78 2.30 3.36 -5.39
CA VAL A 78 2.85 2.65 -4.24
C VAL A 78 3.42 1.30 -4.66
N ASP A 79 2.69 0.54 -5.48
CA ASP A 79 3.16 -0.76 -5.96
C ASP A 79 4.47 -0.67 -6.77
N ALA A 80 4.60 0.37 -7.60
CA ALA A 80 5.83 0.66 -8.32
C ALA A 80 7.00 0.98 -7.36
N GLU A 81 6.75 1.78 -6.32
CA GLU A 81 7.76 2.08 -5.29
C GLU A 81 8.18 0.85 -4.49
N LEU A 82 7.23 -0.02 -4.12
CA LEU A 82 7.53 -1.29 -3.45
C LEU A 82 8.32 -2.24 -4.36
N THR A 83 8.02 -2.25 -5.66
CA THR A 83 8.81 -2.98 -6.67
C THR A 83 10.25 -2.46 -6.74
N ALA A 84 10.42 -1.14 -6.75
CA ALA A 84 11.74 -0.53 -6.75
C ALA A 84 12.52 -0.84 -5.46
N LEU A 85 11.87 -0.84 -4.29
CA LEU A 85 12.47 -1.26 -3.01
C LEU A 85 12.94 -2.72 -3.03
N ALA A 86 12.15 -3.61 -3.62
CA ALA A 86 12.48 -5.03 -3.74
C ALA A 86 13.73 -5.27 -4.61
N ALA A 87 13.91 -4.45 -5.64
CA ALA A 87 15.04 -4.56 -6.58
C ALA A 87 16.39 -4.07 -6.00
N ILE A 88 16.38 -3.32 -4.89
CA ILE A 88 17.61 -2.79 -4.29
C ILE A 88 18.48 -3.95 -3.77
N SER A 89 19.75 -3.98 -4.13
CA SER A 89 20.71 -4.97 -3.64
C SER A 89 22.11 -4.39 -3.49
N GLY A 90 23.04 -5.15 -2.91
CA GLY A 90 24.43 -4.73 -2.73
C GLY A 90 24.70 -3.87 -1.49
N THR A 91 25.92 -3.35 -1.43
CA THR A 91 26.41 -2.48 -0.35
C THR A 91 25.61 -1.18 -0.31
N GLY A 92 25.30 -0.68 0.89
CA GLY A 92 24.47 0.53 1.05
C GLY A 92 22.97 0.35 0.82
N SER A 93 22.52 -0.84 0.41
CA SER A 93 21.10 -1.14 0.13
C SER A 93 20.15 -0.82 1.29
N GLN A 94 20.60 -0.98 2.54
CA GLN A 94 19.78 -0.66 3.71
C GLN A 94 19.56 0.85 3.88
N ALA A 95 20.54 1.69 3.57
CA ALA A 95 20.36 3.14 3.62
C ALA A 95 19.39 3.60 2.53
N LEU A 96 19.60 3.15 1.30
CA LEU A 96 18.74 3.51 0.17
C LEU A 96 17.28 3.06 0.37
N ARG A 97 17.06 1.86 0.92
CA ARG A 97 15.71 1.40 1.28
C ARG A 97 15.05 2.31 2.31
N ARG A 98 15.78 2.73 3.36
CA ARG A 98 15.24 3.65 4.37
C ARG A 98 14.87 4.99 3.77
N ASP A 99 15.71 5.54 2.90
CA ASP A 99 15.46 6.86 2.32
C ASP A 99 14.24 6.84 1.40
N ARG A 100 14.11 5.83 0.54
CA ARG A 100 12.90 5.66 -0.30
C ARG A 100 11.65 5.40 0.52
N LEU A 101 11.76 4.60 1.58
CA LEU A 101 10.64 4.35 2.49
C LEU A 101 10.20 5.64 3.19
N ARG A 102 11.13 6.46 3.68
CA ARG A 102 10.82 7.78 4.25
C ARG A 102 10.15 8.69 3.23
N ALA A 103 10.64 8.72 1.98
CA ALA A 103 10.01 9.50 0.92
C ALA A 103 8.57 9.05 0.63
N LEU A 104 8.32 7.73 0.60
CA LEU A 104 6.97 7.19 0.43
C LEU A 104 6.05 7.59 1.58
N PHE A 105 6.54 7.52 2.83
CA PHE A 105 5.77 7.92 4.01
C PHE A 105 5.53 9.44 4.08
N ALA A 106 6.46 10.26 3.58
CA ALA A 106 6.29 11.71 3.50
C ALA A 106 5.24 12.13 2.46
N ALA A 107 4.98 11.28 1.46
CA ALA A 107 3.94 11.50 0.45
C ALA A 107 2.56 10.93 0.84
N ALA A 108 2.50 10.16 1.93
CA ALA A 108 1.27 9.52 2.41
C ALA A 108 0.26 10.53 2.97
#